data_AF-A0A5B9FVX7-F1
#
_entry.id   AF-A0A5B9FVX7-F1
#
_cell.length_a   1.000
_cell.length_b   1.000
_cell.length_c   1.000
_cell.angle_alpha   90.00
_cell.angle_beta   90.00
_cell.angle_gamma   90.00
#
_symmetry.space_group_name_H-M   'P 1'
#
loop_
_entity.id
_entity.type
_entity.pdbx_description
1 polymer ?
#
loop_
_entity_poly.entity_id
_entity_poly.type
_entity_poly.pdbx_seq_one_letter_code
_entity_poly.pdbx_strand_id
1 'polypeptide(L)'
;MNISIVIAHEEHYKFAEEICETINASAIQRGTGIARRTPEYVMKKMENRDAVVATVDGKFAGFCYIESWSHGKFVANSGLIVHPDYRALGLAKKIKERVFKYSQEKYPGAKIFGITTGLAVMKINSDLGYKPVPFSELTDDPSFWNGCRGCSNFDILERKEYKMCLCTGMLYDPAKKKTEEKYTFNKKVLLRLKNIKLALFLKKEKV
;
A
#
# COMPACT_ATOMS: atom_id res chain seq x y z
N MET A 1 -2.64 -2.57 25.93
CA MET A 1 -2.47 -2.99 24.53
C MET A 1 -1.20 -2.35 23.98
N ASN A 2 -0.12 -3.13 23.94
CA ASN A 2 1.17 -2.71 23.44
C ASN A 2 1.28 -3.07 21.95
N ILE A 3 1.29 -2.06 21.07
CA ILE A 3 1.46 -2.24 19.63
C ILE A 3 2.93 -2.05 19.27
N SER A 4 3.54 -3.04 18.64
CA SER A 4 4.88 -2.95 18.06
C SER A 4 4.81 -3.12 16.55
N ILE A 5 5.54 -2.29 15.80
CA ILE A 5 5.65 -2.39 14.33
C ILE A 5 7.12 -2.22 13.95
N VAL A 6 7.76 -3.30 13.56
CA VAL A 6 9.22 -3.38 13.42
C VAL A 6 9.63 -4.00 12.08
N ILE A 7 10.87 -3.75 11.66
CA ILE A 7 11.47 -4.51 10.56
C ILE A 7 11.70 -5.92 11.06
N ALA A 8 11.12 -6.89 10.36
CA ALA A 8 11.22 -8.29 10.70
C ALA A 8 12.69 -8.77 10.70
N HIS A 9 12.91 -9.82 11.47
CA HIS A 9 14.19 -10.52 11.66
C HIS A 9 13.88 -11.92 12.19
N GLU A 10 14.91 -12.73 12.46
CA GLU A 10 14.81 -14.16 12.80
C GLU A 10 13.76 -14.50 13.87
N GLU A 11 13.68 -13.73 14.97
CA GLU A 11 12.67 -13.95 16.02
C GLU A 11 11.20 -13.91 15.54
N HIS A 12 10.95 -13.32 14.36
CA HIS A 12 9.63 -13.22 13.76
C HIS A 12 9.29 -14.41 12.85
N TYR A 13 10.22 -15.34 12.58
CA TYR A 13 9.98 -16.50 11.71
C TYR A 13 8.83 -17.37 12.21
N LYS A 14 8.61 -17.42 13.53
CA LYS A 14 7.46 -18.08 14.16
C LYS A 14 6.09 -17.62 13.64
N PHE A 15 6.00 -16.43 13.04
CA PHE A 15 4.76 -15.90 12.47
C PHE A 15 4.56 -16.27 10.99
N ALA A 16 5.51 -16.94 10.33
CA ALA A 16 5.47 -17.16 8.89
C ALA A 16 4.25 -17.98 8.45
N GLU A 17 3.90 -19.02 9.20
CA GLU A 17 2.72 -19.86 8.94
C GLU A 17 1.42 -19.06 9.15
N GLU A 18 1.28 -18.40 10.31
CA GLU A 18 0.13 -17.56 10.64
C GLU A 18 -0.09 -16.42 9.62
N ILE A 19 0.99 -15.83 9.10
CA ILE A 19 0.92 -14.83 8.01
C ILE A 19 0.30 -15.44 6.75
N CYS A 20 0.77 -16.62 6.33
CA CYS A 20 0.29 -17.29 5.12
C CYS A 20 -1.19 -17.68 5.26
N GLU A 21 -1.57 -18.22 6.41
CA GLU A 21 -2.95 -18.55 6.76
C GLU A 21 -3.84 -17.31 6.75
N THR A 22 -3.40 -16.21 7.36
CA THR A 22 -4.15 -14.96 7.40
C THR A 22 -4.36 -14.38 6.00
N ILE A 23 -3.34 -14.45 5.13
CA ILE A 23 -3.46 -14.03 3.72
C ILE A 23 -4.51 -14.88 3.00
N ASN A 24 -4.43 -16.21 3.14
CA ASN A 24 -5.35 -17.13 2.48
C ASN A 24 -6.79 -16.97 2.98
N ALA A 25 -7.00 -16.92 4.29
CA ALA A 25 -8.30 -16.71 4.91
C ALA A 25 -8.93 -15.37 4.48
N SER A 26 -8.12 -14.30 4.42
CA SER A 26 -8.60 -13.00 3.93
C SER A 26 -8.97 -13.01 2.44
N ALA A 27 -8.26 -13.79 1.62
CA ALA A 27 -8.57 -13.92 0.19
C ALA A 27 -9.95 -14.60 0.00
N ILE A 28 -10.16 -15.71 0.72
CA ILE A 28 -11.42 -16.47 0.71
C ILE A 28 -12.58 -15.62 1.21
N GLN A 29 -12.43 -14.98 2.39
CA GLN A 29 -13.49 -14.19 3.00
C GLN A 29 -13.96 -13.03 2.10
N ARG A 30 -13.05 -12.43 1.34
CA ARG A 30 -13.35 -11.27 0.50
C ARG A 30 -13.75 -11.66 -0.93
N GLY A 31 -13.65 -12.93 -1.29
CA GLY A 31 -13.81 -13.38 -2.68
C GLY A 31 -12.82 -12.70 -3.64
N THR A 32 -11.66 -12.27 -3.14
CA THR A 32 -10.66 -11.54 -3.92
C THR A 32 -9.50 -12.45 -4.27
N GLY A 33 -9.01 -12.34 -5.50
CA GLY A 33 -7.74 -12.95 -5.89
C GLY A 33 -6.57 -12.27 -5.18
N ILE A 34 -6.00 -12.95 -4.18
CA ILE A 34 -4.72 -12.60 -3.54
C ILE A 34 -3.82 -13.81 -3.70
N ALA A 35 -2.61 -13.58 -4.20
CA ALA A 35 -1.67 -14.67 -4.40
C ALA A 35 -1.20 -15.24 -3.07
N ARG A 36 -1.32 -16.57 -2.92
CA ARG A 36 -0.82 -17.29 -1.76
C ARG A 36 0.70 -17.16 -1.64
N ARG A 37 1.20 -17.28 -0.43
CA ARG A 37 2.63 -17.32 -0.10
C ARG A 37 2.92 -18.57 0.71
N THR A 38 4.16 -19.04 0.63
CA THR A 38 4.63 -20.12 1.48
C THR A 38 5.39 -19.55 2.68
N PRO A 39 5.45 -20.27 3.80
CA PRO A 39 6.23 -19.85 4.95
C PRO A 39 7.70 -19.57 4.60
N GLU A 40 8.31 -20.37 3.73
CA GLU A 40 9.70 -20.21 3.28
C GLU A 40 9.91 -18.89 2.55
N TYR A 41 8.97 -18.52 1.68
CA TYR A 41 9.00 -17.25 0.98
C TYR A 41 8.92 -16.08 1.96
N VAL A 42 8.00 -16.15 2.93
CA VAL A 42 7.83 -15.11 3.95
C VAL A 42 9.06 -15.01 4.84
N MET A 43 9.60 -16.12 5.32
CA MET A 43 10.84 -16.17 6.10
C MET A 43 12.00 -15.57 5.32
N LYS A 44 12.14 -15.87 4.01
CA LYS A 44 13.20 -15.28 3.19
C LYS A 44 13.10 -13.75 3.12
N LYS A 45 11.88 -13.21 3.07
CA LYS A 45 11.66 -11.75 3.16
C LYS A 45 12.06 -11.20 4.52
N MET A 46 11.79 -11.92 5.60
CA MET A 46 12.23 -11.51 6.95
C MET A 46 13.76 -11.57 7.09
N GLU A 47 14.40 -12.63 6.60
CA GLU A 47 15.86 -12.84 6.58
C GLU A 47 16.58 -11.68 5.87
N ASN A 48 16.10 -11.31 4.68
CA ASN A 48 16.65 -10.22 3.88
C ASN A 48 16.35 -8.82 4.44
N ARG A 49 15.66 -8.73 5.59
CA ARG A 49 15.11 -7.50 6.16
C ARG A 49 14.25 -6.75 5.14
N ASP A 50 13.41 -7.48 4.42
CA ASP A 50 12.44 -7.00 3.43
C ASP A 50 11.01 -7.20 3.94
N ALA A 51 10.79 -7.13 5.24
CA ALA A 51 9.46 -7.28 5.82
C ALA A 51 9.26 -6.43 7.06
N VAL A 52 8.00 -6.05 7.29
CA VAL A 52 7.52 -5.37 8.48
C VAL A 52 6.48 -6.27 9.12
N VAL A 53 6.65 -6.53 10.41
CA VAL A 53 5.70 -7.26 11.24
C VAL A 53 5.13 -6.32 12.29
N ALA A 54 3.82 -6.41 12.48
CA ALA A 54 3.12 -5.78 13.58
C ALA A 54 2.68 -6.84 14.60
N THR A 55 2.89 -6.54 15.88
CA THR A 55 2.40 -7.36 16.99
C THR A 55 1.57 -6.54 17.97
N VAL A 56 0.62 -7.19 18.62
CA VAL A 56 -0.17 -6.65 19.73
C VAL A 56 0.02 -7.57 20.93
N ASP A 57 0.59 -7.04 22.00
CA ASP A 57 0.88 -7.81 23.23
C ASP A 57 1.67 -9.12 22.92
N GLY A 58 2.60 -9.04 21.96
CA GLY A 58 3.47 -10.15 21.53
C GLY A 58 2.86 -11.10 20.49
N LYS A 59 1.56 -10.97 20.17
CA LYS A 59 0.86 -11.78 19.16
C LYS A 59 0.91 -11.14 17.79
N PHE A 60 0.91 -11.94 16.73
CA PHE A 60 0.85 -11.44 15.36
C PHE A 60 -0.40 -10.59 15.13
N ALA A 61 -0.23 -9.42 14.52
CA ALA A 61 -1.33 -8.51 14.23
C ALA A 61 -1.36 -8.03 12.78
N GLY A 62 -0.23 -8.03 12.08
CA GLY A 62 -0.19 -7.70 10.67
C GLY A 62 1.19 -7.79 10.04
N PHE A 63 1.23 -7.73 8.73
CA PHE A 63 2.42 -7.98 7.93
C PHE A 63 2.41 -7.15 6.64
N CYS A 64 3.58 -6.80 6.15
CA CYS A 64 3.80 -6.30 4.79
C CYS A 64 5.26 -6.56 4.41
N TYR A 65 5.54 -6.86 3.14
CA TYR A 65 6.89 -7.16 2.68
C TYR A 65 7.27 -6.35 1.44
N ILE A 66 8.58 -6.31 1.18
CA ILE A 66 9.22 -5.56 0.12
C ILE A 66 9.68 -6.53 -0.96
N GLU A 67 9.44 -6.13 -2.20
CA GLU A 67 10.10 -6.70 -3.37
C GLU A 67 10.80 -5.59 -4.13
N SER A 68 11.94 -5.91 -4.75
CA SER A 68 12.69 -4.96 -5.55
C SER A 68 13.20 -5.61 -6.84
N TRP A 69 13.26 -4.82 -7.91
CA TRP A 69 13.71 -5.23 -9.25
C TRP A 69 14.59 -4.15 -9.85
N SER A 70 15.19 -4.44 -11.00
CA SER A 70 16.01 -3.50 -11.76
C SER A 70 17.08 -2.83 -10.88
N HIS A 71 17.75 -3.63 -10.04
CA HIS A 71 18.74 -3.19 -9.06
C HIS A 71 18.20 -2.17 -8.04
N GLY A 72 16.96 -2.33 -7.59
CA GLY A 72 16.35 -1.48 -6.56
C GLY A 72 15.73 -0.18 -7.08
N LYS A 73 15.66 0.02 -8.39
CA LYS A 73 14.99 1.20 -8.99
C LYS A 73 13.47 1.15 -8.82
N PHE A 74 12.92 -0.05 -8.77
CA PHE A 74 11.50 -0.32 -8.60
C PHE A 74 11.32 -1.16 -7.35
N VAL A 75 10.42 -0.74 -6.47
CA VAL A 75 10.15 -1.37 -5.18
C VAL A 75 8.66 -1.51 -4.97
N ALA A 76 8.15 -2.70 -4.63
CA ALA A 76 6.74 -2.86 -4.26
C ALA A 76 6.60 -3.23 -2.79
N ASN A 77 5.61 -2.59 -2.17
CA ASN A 77 5.20 -2.88 -0.82
C ASN A 77 3.98 -3.81 -0.90
N SER A 78 4.25 -5.11 -0.85
CA SER A 78 3.32 -6.21 -1.14
C SER A 78 2.84 -6.92 0.13
N GLY A 79 1.79 -7.73 -0.01
CA GLY A 79 1.32 -8.60 1.08
C GLY A 79 0.84 -7.88 2.34
N LEU A 80 0.31 -6.65 2.21
CA LEU A 80 -0.27 -5.93 3.35
C LEU A 80 -1.49 -6.70 3.88
N ILE A 81 -1.38 -7.20 5.12
CA ILE A 81 -2.46 -7.92 5.79
C ILE A 81 -2.52 -7.54 7.27
N VAL A 82 -3.73 -7.53 7.82
CA VAL A 82 -4.00 -7.33 9.26
C VAL A 82 -4.89 -8.47 9.73
N HIS A 83 -4.46 -9.13 10.80
CA HIS A 83 -5.19 -10.23 11.41
C HIS A 83 -6.60 -9.76 11.84
N PRO A 84 -7.67 -10.56 11.61
CA PRO A 84 -9.05 -10.16 11.86
C PRO A 84 -9.29 -9.48 13.22
N ASP A 85 -8.73 -10.03 14.29
CA ASP A 85 -8.91 -9.56 15.66
C ASP A 85 -8.38 -8.14 15.93
N TYR A 86 -7.46 -7.65 15.08
CA TYR A 86 -6.83 -6.34 15.24
C TYR A 86 -7.20 -5.36 14.11
N ARG A 87 -8.24 -5.69 13.33
CA ARG A 87 -8.82 -4.75 12.35
C ARG A 87 -9.47 -3.57 13.06
N ALA A 88 -9.75 -2.50 12.32
CA ALA A 88 -10.28 -1.22 12.84
C ALA A 88 -9.38 -0.44 13.84
N LEU A 89 -8.22 -0.97 14.24
CA LEU A 89 -7.23 -0.28 15.09
C LEU A 89 -6.28 0.66 14.32
N GLY A 90 -6.53 0.88 13.02
CA GLY A 90 -5.65 1.67 12.15
C GLY A 90 -4.30 1.01 11.80
N LEU A 91 -4.11 -0.27 12.14
CA LEU A 91 -2.83 -0.98 11.92
C LEU A 91 -2.40 -1.03 10.46
N ALA A 92 -3.33 -1.21 9.52
CA ALA A 92 -3.00 -1.27 8.10
C ALA A 92 -2.28 0.01 7.62
N LYS A 93 -2.73 1.19 8.09
CA LYS A 93 -2.11 2.48 7.78
C LYS A 93 -0.71 2.56 8.40
N LYS A 94 -0.58 2.24 9.69
CA LYS A 94 0.71 2.28 10.40
C LYS A 94 1.76 1.33 9.81
N ILE A 95 1.36 0.11 9.46
CA ILE A 95 2.24 -0.87 8.79
C ILE A 95 2.68 -0.32 7.42
N LYS A 96 1.74 0.20 6.63
CA LYS A 96 2.04 0.72 5.29
C LYS A 96 2.93 1.97 5.33
N GLU A 97 2.73 2.87 6.29
CA GLU A 97 3.60 4.01 6.56
C GLU A 97 5.01 3.56 6.93
N ARG A 98 5.12 2.57 7.84
CA ARG A 98 6.41 2.05 8.30
C ARG A 98 7.22 1.41 7.17
N VAL A 99 6.58 0.55 6.38
CA VAL A 99 7.24 -0.11 5.23
C VAL A 99 7.53 0.90 4.12
N PHE A 100 6.65 1.87 3.87
CA PHE A 100 6.91 2.92 2.87
C PHE A 100 8.16 3.74 3.21
N LYS A 101 8.24 4.24 4.45
CA LYS A 101 9.42 4.97 4.92
C LYS A 101 10.68 4.10 4.83
N TYR A 102 10.57 2.84 5.25
CA TYR A 102 11.69 1.91 5.18
C TYR A 102 12.15 1.62 3.75
N SER A 103 11.22 1.47 2.80
CA SER A 103 11.54 1.30 1.38
C SER A 103 12.29 2.51 0.83
N GLN A 104 11.95 3.73 1.26
CA GLN A 104 12.67 4.95 0.88
C GLN A 104 14.08 5.02 1.49
N GLU A 105 14.25 4.56 2.73
CA GLU A 105 15.55 4.48 3.41
C GLU A 105 16.46 3.42 2.78
N LYS A 106 15.93 2.22 2.52
CA LYS A 106 16.66 1.08 1.99
C LYS A 106 16.96 1.19 0.50
N TYR A 107 16.06 1.82 -0.27
CA TYR A 107 16.19 2.01 -1.71
C TYR A 107 16.03 3.51 -2.08
N PRO A 108 17.05 4.34 -1.81
CA PRO A 108 16.98 5.76 -2.09
C PRO A 108 16.68 6.07 -3.57
N GLY A 109 15.69 6.92 -3.82
CA GLY A 109 15.29 7.32 -5.17
C GLY A 109 14.46 6.30 -5.94
N ALA A 110 14.16 5.14 -5.35
CA ALA A 110 13.33 4.13 -5.99
C ALA A 110 11.88 4.60 -6.20
N LYS A 111 11.29 4.17 -7.30
CA LYS A 111 9.85 4.24 -7.53
C LYS A 111 9.19 3.15 -6.68
N ILE A 112 8.27 3.55 -5.81
CA ILE A 112 7.59 2.62 -4.91
C ILE A 112 6.17 2.41 -5.41
N PHE A 113 5.75 1.17 -5.60
CA PHE A 113 4.42 0.88 -6.12
C PHE A 113 3.71 -0.25 -5.37
N GLY A 114 2.48 -0.49 -5.79
CA GLY A 114 1.68 -1.63 -5.37
C GLY A 114 0.45 -1.78 -6.24
N ILE A 115 -0.09 -2.98 -6.25
CA ILE A 115 -1.35 -3.28 -6.92
C ILE A 115 -2.38 -3.70 -5.86
N THR A 116 -3.64 -3.30 -6.02
CA THR A 116 -4.71 -3.69 -5.07
C THR A 116 -6.09 -3.63 -5.71
N THR A 117 -7.00 -4.47 -5.22
CA THR A 117 -8.45 -4.37 -5.47
C THR A 117 -9.19 -3.66 -4.33
N GLY A 118 -8.53 -3.45 -3.18
CA GLY A 118 -9.18 -2.99 -1.96
C GLY A 118 -9.16 -1.47 -1.80
N LEU A 119 -10.36 -0.86 -1.68
CA LEU A 119 -10.51 0.59 -1.49
C LEU A 119 -9.74 1.13 -0.27
N ALA A 120 -9.71 0.36 0.82
CA ALA A 120 -8.96 0.76 2.02
C ALA A 120 -7.46 0.91 1.74
N VAL A 121 -6.87 0.01 0.94
CA VAL A 121 -5.45 0.07 0.55
C VAL A 121 -5.22 1.21 -0.44
N MET A 122 -6.13 1.43 -1.39
CA MET A 122 -6.05 2.57 -2.31
C MET A 122 -6.06 3.91 -1.56
N LYS A 123 -6.90 4.05 -0.54
CA LYS A 123 -6.94 5.25 0.31
C LYS A 123 -5.62 5.47 1.05
N ILE A 124 -5.09 4.42 1.69
CA ILE A 124 -3.79 4.49 2.39
C ILE A 124 -2.66 4.86 1.40
N ASN A 125 -2.63 4.25 0.22
CA ASN A 125 -1.66 4.57 -0.83
C ASN A 125 -1.78 6.03 -1.28
N SER A 126 -3.01 6.53 -1.46
CA SER A 126 -3.26 7.93 -1.85
C SER A 126 -2.78 8.91 -0.77
N ASP A 127 -3.06 8.62 0.51
CA ASP A 127 -2.56 9.40 1.66
C ASP A 127 -1.01 9.47 1.67
N LEU A 128 -0.34 8.42 1.19
CA LEU A 128 1.12 8.35 1.07
C LEU A 128 1.68 9.00 -0.21
N GLY A 129 0.81 9.52 -1.08
CA GLY A 129 1.18 10.20 -2.33
C GLY A 129 1.35 9.28 -3.53
N TYR A 130 0.87 8.04 -3.47
CA TYR A 130 0.81 7.17 -4.64
C TYR A 130 -0.29 7.68 -5.58
N LYS A 131 -0.06 7.60 -6.89
CA LYS A 131 -1.04 7.96 -7.92
C LYS A 131 -1.42 6.74 -8.74
N PRO A 132 -2.70 6.60 -9.16
CA PRO A 132 -3.09 5.50 -10.03
C PRO A 132 -2.37 5.62 -11.38
N VAL A 133 -1.84 4.51 -11.89
CA VAL A 133 -1.12 4.44 -13.17
C VAL A 133 -1.44 3.10 -13.87
N PRO A 134 -1.32 3.03 -15.22
CA PRO A 134 -1.36 1.76 -15.93
C PRO A 134 -0.18 0.85 -15.54
N PHE A 135 -0.31 -0.46 -15.73
CA PHE A 135 0.76 -1.41 -15.38
C PHE A 135 2.05 -1.19 -16.16
N SER A 136 1.96 -0.63 -17.37
CA SER A 136 3.11 -0.22 -18.18
C SER A 136 4.00 0.84 -17.51
N GLU A 137 3.49 1.58 -16.52
CA GLU A 137 4.29 2.51 -15.71
C GLU A 137 4.89 1.88 -14.45
N LEU A 138 4.43 0.68 -14.07
CA LEU A 138 4.90 -0.02 -12.87
C LEU A 138 6.20 -0.77 -13.13
N THR A 139 6.15 -1.77 -14.02
CA THR A 139 7.27 -2.63 -14.39
C THR A 139 6.88 -3.49 -15.58
N ASP A 140 7.85 -3.79 -16.44
CA ASP A 140 7.80 -4.79 -17.50
C ASP A 140 8.46 -6.12 -17.10
N ASP A 141 9.01 -6.21 -15.88
CA ASP A 141 9.72 -7.39 -15.37
C ASP A 141 8.77 -8.58 -15.15
N PRO A 142 8.91 -9.69 -15.89
CA PRO A 142 8.10 -10.89 -15.71
C PRO A 142 8.20 -11.49 -14.31
N SER A 143 9.33 -11.30 -13.61
CA SER A 143 9.54 -11.81 -12.25
C SER A 143 8.59 -11.19 -11.23
N PHE A 144 8.19 -9.92 -11.42
CA PHE A 144 7.15 -9.31 -10.58
C PHE A 144 5.80 -10.00 -10.79
N TRP A 145 5.41 -10.20 -12.05
CA TRP A 145 4.14 -10.80 -12.41
C TRP A 145 4.04 -12.26 -11.99
N ASN A 146 5.17 -12.96 -11.88
CA ASN A 146 5.25 -14.29 -11.29
C ASN A 146 4.74 -14.32 -9.83
N GLY A 147 4.88 -13.22 -9.09
CA GLY A 147 4.32 -13.07 -7.74
C GLY A 147 2.78 -13.09 -7.72
N CYS A 148 2.12 -12.89 -8.86
CA CYS A 148 0.67 -12.97 -9.01
C CYS A 148 0.17 -14.38 -9.36
N ARG A 149 1.04 -15.36 -9.67
CA ARG A 149 0.62 -16.71 -10.12
C ARG A 149 -0.36 -17.42 -9.18
N GLY A 150 -0.21 -17.24 -7.88
CA GLY A 150 -1.12 -17.84 -6.89
C GLY A 150 -2.48 -17.14 -6.75
N CYS A 151 -2.76 -16.10 -7.54
CA CYS A 151 -3.99 -15.32 -7.52
C CYS A 151 -5.05 -15.98 -8.41
N SER A 152 -6.30 -16.02 -7.95
CA SER A 152 -7.43 -16.55 -8.75
C SER A 152 -7.67 -15.81 -10.07
N ASN A 153 -7.12 -14.60 -10.22
CA ASN A 153 -7.28 -13.74 -11.39
C ASN A 153 -6.04 -13.68 -12.28
N PHE A 154 -5.08 -14.60 -12.09
CA PHE A 154 -3.84 -14.62 -12.86
C PHE A 154 -4.09 -14.86 -14.36
N ASP A 155 -5.10 -15.66 -14.68
CA ASP A 155 -5.57 -15.91 -16.05
C ASP A 155 -5.95 -14.61 -16.79
N ILE A 156 -6.56 -13.64 -16.11
CA ILE A 156 -6.89 -12.32 -16.67
C ILE A 156 -5.60 -11.57 -17.01
N LEU A 157 -4.62 -11.60 -16.11
CA LEU A 157 -3.33 -10.93 -16.32
C LEU A 157 -2.60 -11.50 -17.54
N GLU A 158 -2.60 -12.82 -17.71
CA GLU A 158 -2.00 -13.50 -18.87
C GLU A 158 -2.72 -13.16 -20.18
N ARG A 159 -4.06 -13.26 -20.22
CA ARG A 159 -4.86 -12.89 -21.41
C ARG A 159 -4.73 -11.42 -21.80
N LYS A 160 -4.31 -10.56 -20.86
CA LYS A 160 -4.07 -9.13 -21.09
C LYS A 160 -2.59 -8.81 -21.25
N GLU A 161 -1.75 -9.81 -21.49
CA GLU A 161 -0.31 -9.66 -21.73
C GLU A 161 0.38 -8.82 -20.64
N TYR A 162 -0.02 -9.00 -19.38
CA TYR A 162 0.52 -8.28 -18.22
C TYR A 162 0.31 -6.75 -18.24
N LYS A 163 -0.53 -6.24 -19.14
CA LYS A 163 -0.81 -4.79 -19.27
C LYS A 163 -1.92 -4.29 -18.36
N MET A 164 -2.78 -5.18 -17.84
CA MET A 164 -3.83 -4.84 -16.88
C MET A 164 -4.39 -6.08 -16.16
N CYS A 165 -5.02 -5.86 -15.00
CA CYS A 165 -5.80 -6.86 -14.26
C CYS A 165 -6.93 -6.12 -13.50
N LEU A 166 -7.71 -6.83 -12.67
CA LEU A 166 -8.69 -6.22 -11.76
C LEU A 166 -8.05 -5.32 -10.70
N CYS A 167 -6.76 -5.52 -10.41
CA CYS A 167 -6.02 -4.68 -9.49
C CYS A 167 -5.74 -3.30 -10.11
N THR A 168 -5.90 -2.25 -9.31
CA THR A 168 -5.43 -0.90 -9.65
C THR A 168 -3.95 -0.78 -9.32
N GLY A 169 -3.15 -0.38 -10.32
CA GLY A 169 -1.75 -0.02 -10.16
C GLY A 169 -1.63 1.36 -9.54
N MET A 170 -0.82 1.48 -8.49
CA MET A 170 -0.54 2.76 -7.85
C MET A 170 0.96 2.96 -7.65
N LEU A 171 1.47 4.12 -8.04
CA LEU A 171 2.90 4.43 -8.10
C LEU A 171 3.20 5.72 -7.32
N TYR A 172 4.18 5.65 -6.45
CA TYR A 172 4.87 6.78 -5.86
C TYR A 172 6.20 6.97 -6.58
N ASP A 173 6.39 8.15 -7.15
CA ASP A 173 7.63 8.55 -7.82
C ASP A 173 8.28 9.71 -7.03
N PRO A 174 9.43 9.49 -6.36
CA PRO A 174 10.08 10.53 -5.57
C PRO A 174 10.54 11.73 -6.42
N ALA A 175 10.77 11.56 -7.72
CA ALA A 175 11.16 12.64 -8.61
C ALA A 175 9.98 13.59 -8.94
N LYS A 176 8.76 13.04 -9.07
CA LYS A 176 7.54 13.81 -9.37
C LYS A 176 7.02 14.64 -8.18
N LYS A 177 7.51 14.39 -6.96
CA LYS A 177 7.11 15.16 -5.77
C LYS A 177 7.63 16.61 -5.80
N LYS A 178 8.67 16.89 -6.60
CA LYS A 178 9.21 18.25 -6.77
C LYS A 178 8.34 19.14 -7.67
N THR A 179 7.36 18.58 -8.37
CA THR A 179 6.52 19.28 -9.36
C THR A 179 5.04 19.36 -8.96
N GLU A 180 4.71 19.32 -7.68
CA GLU A 180 3.40 19.82 -7.26
C GLU A 180 3.40 21.35 -7.39
N GLU A 181 2.92 21.81 -8.55
CA GLU A 181 2.62 23.21 -8.80
C GLU A 181 1.78 23.74 -7.63
N LYS A 182 2.34 24.68 -6.87
CA LYS A 182 1.57 25.46 -5.91
C LYS A 182 0.52 26.22 -6.70
N TYR A 183 -0.68 25.67 -6.81
CA TYR A 183 -1.82 26.39 -7.35
C TYR A 183 -2.01 27.67 -6.53
N THR A 184 -1.62 28.80 -7.10
CA THR A 184 -1.81 30.10 -6.48
C THR A 184 -3.24 30.51 -6.75
N PHE A 185 -4.13 30.26 -5.80
CA PHE A 185 -5.48 30.78 -5.89
C PHE A 185 -5.44 32.30 -5.89
N ASN A 186 -6.16 32.93 -6.82
CA ASN A 186 -6.31 34.38 -6.81
C ASN A 186 -7.09 34.79 -5.54
N LYS A 187 -6.37 35.33 -4.56
CA LYS A 187 -6.92 35.72 -3.25
C LYS A 187 -8.12 36.66 -3.39
N LYS A 188 -8.17 37.52 -4.41
CA LYS A 188 -9.30 38.43 -4.66
C LYS A 188 -10.57 37.67 -5.06
N VAL A 189 -10.45 36.65 -5.91
CA VAL A 189 -11.58 35.81 -6.33
C VAL A 189 -12.10 35.01 -5.15
N LEU A 190 -11.21 34.42 -4.34
CA LEU A 190 -11.58 33.68 -3.14
C LEU A 190 -12.31 34.57 -2.12
N LEU A 191 -11.81 35.79 -1.90
CA LEU A 191 -12.43 36.76 -1.00
C LEU A 191 -13.80 37.20 -1.51
N ARG A 192 -13.95 37.43 -2.82
CA ARG A 192 -15.22 37.78 -3.46
C ARG A 192 -16.25 36.67 -3.29
N LEU A 193 -15.87 35.42 -3.55
CA LEU A 193 -16.76 34.25 -3.36
C LEU A 193 -17.16 34.08 -1.88
N LYS A 194 -16.23 34.29 -0.96
CA LYS A 194 -16.50 34.28 0.49
C LYS A 194 -17.52 35.37 0.87
N ASN A 195 -17.37 36.58 0.37
CA ASN A 195 -18.27 37.70 0.64
C ASN A 195 -19.68 37.46 0.06
N ILE A 196 -19.77 36.91 -1.16
CA ILE A 196 -21.05 36.51 -1.77
C ILE A 196 -21.74 35.44 -0.90
N LYS A 197 -21.00 34.43 -0.46
CA LYS A 197 -21.54 33.38 0.42
C LYS A 197 -22.03 33.95 1.75
N LEU A 198 -21.25 34.83 2.38
CA LEU A 198 -21.65 35.50 3.62
C LEU A 198 -22.92 36.34 3.42
N ALA A 199 -23.02 37.11 2.35
CA ALA A 199 -24.20 37.93 2.06
C ALA A 199 -25.48 37.11 1.78
N LEU A 200 -25.34 35.92 1.17
CA LEU A 200 -26.47 35.05 0.86
C LEU A 200 -26.97 34.26 2.09
N PHE A 201 -26.06 33.84 2.96
CA PHE A 201 -26.39 32.92 4.07
C PHE A 201 -26.45 33.59 5.45
N LEU A 202 -25.82 34.75 5.65
CA LEU A 202 -26.05 35.58 6.83
C LEU A 202 -27.11 36.62 6.51
N LYS A 203 -28.38 36.20 6.48
CA LYS A 203 -29.48 37.15 6.64
C LYS A 203 -29.35 37.78 8.02
N LYS A 204 -29.22 39.11 8.05
CA LYS A 204 -29.28 39.95 9.25
C LYS A 204 -30.47 39.51 10.11
N GLU A 205 -30.21 39.15 11.37
CA GLU A 205 -31.25 39.25 12.40
C GLU A 205 -31.71 40.72 12.39
N LYS A 206 -32.98 40.91 12.04
CA LYS A 206 -33.62 42.23 12.15
C LYS A 206 -33.80 42.49 13.64
N VAL A 207 -33.17 43.55 14.13
CA VAL A 207 -33.56 44.25 15.37
C VAL A 207 -35.02 44.68 15.26
#